data_AF-A0A6L8FYC9-F1
#
_entry.id   AF-A0A6L8FYC9-F1
#
_cell.length_a   1.000
_cell.length_b   1.000
_cell.length_c   1.000
_cell.angle_alpha   90.00
_cell.angle_beta   90.00
_cell.angle_gamma   90.00
#
_symmetry.space_group_name_H-M   'P 1'
#
loop_
_entity.id
_entity.type
_entity.pdbx_description
1 polymer ?
#
loop_
_entity_poly.entity_id
_entity_poly.type
_entity_poly.pdbx_seq_one_letter_code
_entity_poly.pdbx_strand_id
1 'polypeptide(L)'
;YRRLKGATSVLVAPHFQNPRQIIDAVHLGAVDAFNVAPSDWDFLDMARIAASADIPVWQASNVDLGIFDAFRLHASAAAPNCTFGSDLCGNFAHEHSLLKEPLVQDGYAIVLTGPGLGVELDEDAVARYAISAQHWPD
;
A
#
# COMPACT_ATOMS: atom_id res chain seq x y z
N TYR A 1 -17.16 -12.42 -5.63
CA TYR A 1 -16.81 -12.29 -4.20
C TYR A 1 -17.96 -12.63 -3.26
N ARG A 2 -19.17 -12.06 -3.37
CA ARG A 2 -20.30 -12.35 -2.46
C ARG A 2 -20.56 -13.84 -2.19
N ARG A 3 -20.62 -14.66 -3.25
CA ARG A 3 -20.81 -16.12 -3.11
C ARG A 3 -19.66 -16.79 -2.34
N LEU A 4 -18.41 -16.35 -2.58
CA LEU A 4 -17.24 -16.86 -1.87
C LEU A 4 -17.32 -16.47 -0.39
N LYS A 5 -17.56 -15.20 -0.09
CA LYS A 5 -17.74 -14.68 1.28
C LYS A 5 -18.82 -15.45 2.05
N GLY A 6 -19.94 -15.78 1.41
CA GLY A 6 -21.01 -16.58 2.03
C GLY A 6 -20.72 -18.08 2.18
N ALA A 7 -19.62 -18.58 1.62
CA ALA A 7 -19.27 -20.00 1.59
C ALA A 7 -17.94 -20.33 2.31
N THR A 8 -17.26 -19.34 2.89
CA THR A 8 -16.00 -19.53 3.63
C THR A 8 -16.04 -18.77 4.95
N SER A 9 -15.25 -19.23 5.93
CA SER A 9 -14.97 -18.49 7.16
C SER A 9 -13.74 -17.58 7.04
N VAL A 10 -12.99 -17.68 5.92
CA VAL A 10 -11.82 -16.84 5.64
C VAL A 10 -12.29 -15.52 5.04
N LEU A 11 -11.74 -14.39 5.53
CA LEU A 11 -12.07 -13.06 5.03
C LEU A 11 -11.73 -12.92 3.55
N VAL A 12 -12.66 -12.36 2.77
CA VAL A 12 -12.50 -12.13 1.33
C VAL A 12 -12.10 -10.67 1.10
N ALA A 13 -10.84 -10.47 0.72
CA ALA A 13 -10.25 -9.15 0.54
C ALA A 13 -9.43 -9.06 -0.77
N PRO A 14 -10.09 -8.85 -1.92
CA PRO A 14 -9.43 -8.81 -3.21
C PRO A 14 -8.88 -7.41 -3.54
N HIS A 15 -8.07 -7.35 -4.60
CA HIS A 15 -7.54 -6.10 -5.14
C HIS A 15 -8.61 -5.30 -5.87
N PHE A 16 -8.57 -3.97 -5.68
CA PHE A 16 -9.38 -3.00 -6.40
C PHE A 16 -8.56 -1.79 -6.82
N GLN A 17 -8.99 -1.18 -7.92
CA GLN A 17 -8.16 -0.27 -8.72
C GLN A 17 -8.90 1.01 -9.13
N ASN A 18 -10.06 1.31 -8.52
CA ASN A 18 -10.73 2.61 -8.67
C ASN A 18 -11.93 2.71 -7.71
N PRO A 19 -12.42 3.94 -7.43
CA PRO A 19 -13.58 4.18 -6.59
C PRO A 19 -14.88 3.47 -7.01
N ARG A 20 -15.14 3.33 -8.32
CA ARG A 20 -16.36 2.67 -8.82
C ARG A 20 -16.45 1.23 -8.32
N GLN A 21 -15.35 0.48 -8.37
CA GLN A 21 -15.36 -0.90 -7.92
C GLN A 21 -15.62 -1.02 -6.41
N ILE A 22 -15.13 -0.08 -5.60
CA ILE A 22 -15.40 -0.03 -4.16
C ILE A 22 -16.90 0.20 -3.92
N ILE A 23 -17.50 1.19 -4.60
CA ILE A 23 -18.93 1.49 -4.52
C ILE A 23 -19.77 0.24 -4.86
N ASP A 24 -19.43 -0.44 -5.95
CA ASP A 24 -20.18 -1.61 -6.41
C ASP A 24 -20.02 -2.78 -5.41
N ALA A 25 -18.82 -3.01 -4.87
CA ALA A 25 -18.57 -4.05 -3.89
C ALA A 25 -19.26 -3.81 -2.54
N VAL A 26 -19.30 -2.55 -2.08
CA VAL A 26 -20.08 -2.11 -0.91
C VAL A 26 -21.56 -2.38 -1.15
N HIS A 27 -22.11 -1.89 -2.28
CA HIS A 27 -23.52 -2.06 -2.62
C HIS A 27 -23.95 -3.54 -2.67
N LEU A 28 -23.06 -4.41 -3.17
CA LEU A 28 -23.32 -5.84 -3.28
C LEU A 28 -23.05 -6.63 -1.99
N GLY A 29 -22.49 -6.01 -0.94
CA GLY A 29 -22.03 -6.70 0.26
C GLY A 29 -21.02 -7.81 -0.04
N ALA A 30 -20.12 -7.55 -1.00
CA ALA A 30 -19.39 -8.61 -1.69
C ALA A 30 -18.08 -9.04 -1.02
N VAL A 31 -17.52 -8.22 -0.12
CA VAL A 31 -16.17 -8.37 0.45
C VAL A 31 -16.15 -8.10 1.95
N ASP A 32 -15.07 -8.48 2.62
CA ASP A 32 -14.81 -8.22 4.05
C ASP A 32 -13.79 -7.11 4.28
N ALA A 33 -12.93 -6.86 3.30
CA ALA A 33 -11.97 -5.76 3.29
C ALA A 33 -11.60 -5.41 1.84
N PHE A 34 -10.93 -4.27 1.65
CA PHE A 34 -10.39 -3.88 0.35
C PHE A 34 -8.86 -3.86 0.38
N ASN A 35 -8.25 -4.53 -0.59
CA ASN A 35 -6.85 -4.32 -0.91
C ASN A 35 -6.76 -3.34 -2.09
N VAL A 36 -6.07 -2.21 -1.92
CA VAL A 36 -6.03 -1.16 -2.95
C VAL A 36 -4.67 -1.14 -3.65
N ALA A 37 -4.62 -1.64 -4.88
CA ALA A 37 -3.51 -1.46 -5.84
C ALA A 37 -3.84 -2.01 -7.25
N PRO A 38 -3.23 -1.45 -8.32
CA PRO A 38 -2.51 -0.19 -8.36
C PRO A 38 -3.53 0.95 -8.47
N SER A 39 -3.58 1.83 -7.46
CA SER A 39 -4.42 3.03 -7.37
C SER A 39 -3.94 3.90 -6.22
N ASP A 40 -2.63 3.96 -6.04
CA ASP A 40 -1.99 4.52 -4.85
C ASP A 40 -2.36 5.99 -4.61
N TRP A 41 -2.59 6.75 -5.68
CA TRP A 41 -3.02 8.14 -5.63
C TRP A 41 -4.48 8.33 -5.16
N ASP A 42 -5.35 7.36 -5.47
CA ASP A 42 -6.77 7.39 -5.11
C ASP A 42 -7.06 6.65 -3.79
N PHE A 43 -6.03 6.12 -3.13
CA PHE A 43 -6.17 5.27 -1.94
C PHE A 43 -7.05 5.92 -0.87
N LEU A 44 -6.80 7.18 -0.52
CA LEU A 44 -7.57 7.87 0.52
C LEU A 44 -9.04 8.06 0.14
N ASP A 45 -9.34 8.28 -1.14
CA ASP A 45 -10.73 8.42 -1.59
C ASP A 45 -11.46 7.07 -1.57
N MET A 46 -10.78 6.01 -2.01
CA MET A 46 -11.29 4.64 -1.91
C MET A 46 -11.48 4.20 -0.44
N ALA A 47 -10.53 4.55 0.43
CA ALA A 47 -10.59 4.28 1.87
C ALA A 47 -11.79 4.99 2.52
N ARG A 48 -12.06 6.25 2.16
CA ARG A 48 -13.23 7.02 2.64
C ARG A 48 -14.54 6.39 2.21
N ILE A 49 -14.64 5.91 0.96
CA ILE A 49 -15.85 5.22 0.49
C ILE A 49 -16.08 3.95 1.31
N ALA A 50 -15.04 3.12 1.48
CA ALA A 50 -15.11 1.89 2.27
C ALA A 50 -15.45 2.16 3.75
N ALA A 51 -14.87 3.21 4.33
CA ALA A 51 -15.12 3.61 5.71
C ALA A 51 -16.59 3.98 5.97
N SER A 52 -17.29 4.52 4.96
CA SER A 52 -18.73 4.83 5.10
C SER A 52 -19.62 3.59 5.22
N ALA A 53 -19.07 2.40 4.98
CA ALA A 53 -19.71 1.11 5.17
C ALA A 53 -19.03 0.25 6.24
N ASP A 54 -18.17 0.84 7.08
CA ASP A 54 -17.40 0.16 8.13
C ASP A 54 -16.51 -0.99 7.60
N ILE A 55 -16.06 -0.90 6.34
CA ILE A 55 -15.20 -1.92 5.73
C ILE A 55 -13.73 -1.50 5.84
N PRO A 56 -12.85 -2.34 6.41
CA PRO A 56 -11.42 -2.05 6.49
C PRO A 56 -10.76 -2.07 5.12
N VAL A 57 -9.66 -1.34 5.00
CA VAL A 57 -8.82 -1.30 3.80
C VAL A 57 -7.36 -1.51 4.16
N TRP A 58 -6.52 -1.79 3.17
CA TRP A 58 -5.10 -1.48 3.23
C TRP A 58 -4.60 -1.16 1.83
N GLN A 59 -3.45 -0.50 1.77
CA GLN A 59 -2.78 -0.19 0.51
C GLN A 59 -1.79 -1.31 0.19
N ALA A 60 -1.97 -1.95 -0.97
CA ALA A 60 -1.12 -3.07 -1.37
C ALA A 60 0.27 -2.61 -1.75
N SER A 61 1.28 -3.41 -1.41
CA SER A 61 2.60 -3.29 -1.99
C SER A 61 2.68 -3.88 -3.41
N ASN A 62 3.35 -3.20 -4.33
CA ASN A 62 3.79 -3.77 -5.61
C ASN A 62 5.24 -4.27 -5.53
N VAL A 63 5.74 -4.59 -4.31
CA VAL A 63 7.15 -4.90 -4.05
C VAL A 63 8.04 -3.71 -4.42
N ASP A 64 7.64 -2.51 -3.96
CA ASP A 64 8.30 -1.26 -4.31
C ASP A 64 9.57 -1.01 -3.49
N LEU A 65 10.26 0.10 -3.79
CA LEU A 65 11.42 0.58 -3.05
C LEU A 65 11.02 1.58 -1.97
N GLY A 66 11.95 1.90 -1.09
CA GLY A 66 11.66 2.58 0.18
C GLY A 66 10.97 3.94 0.05
N ILE A 67 11.24 4.72 -1.01
CA ILE A 67 10.54 6.00 -1.24
C ILE A 67 9.03 5.78 -1.38
N PHE A 68 8.62 4.82 -2.20
CA PHE A 68 7.20 4.59 -2.47
C PHE A 68 6.52 3.93 -1.26
N ASP A 69 7.23 3.04 -0.57
CA ASP A 69 6.73 2.45 0.67
C ASP A 69 6.55 3.51 1.78
N ALA A 70 7.42 4.51 1.88
CA ALA A 70 7.23 5.64 2.80
C ALA A 70 5.98 6.46 2.46
N PHE A 71 5.72 6.71 1.17
CA PHE A 71 4.47 7.33 0.72
C PHE A 71 3.24 6.52 1.15
N ARG A 72 3.26 5.20 0.92
CA ARG A 72 2.16 4.30 1.33
C ARG A 72 1.96 4.26 2.84
N LEU A 73 3.05 4.29 3.61
CA LEU A 73 2.98 4.33 5.07
C LEU A 73 2.21 5.57 5.54
N HIS A 74 2.53 6.74 5.00
CA HIS A 74 1.81 7.98 5.32
C HIS A 74 0.33 7.91 4.92
N ALA A 75 0.04 7.43 3.72
CA ALA A 75 -1.33 7.30 3.24
C ALA A 75 -2.15 6.31 4.10
N SER A 76 -1.56 5.16 4.43
CA SER A 76 -2.15 4.15 5.32
C SER A 76 -2.42 4.70 6.72
N ALA A 77 -1.48 5.44 7.29
CA ALA A 77 -1.63 6.06 8.61
C ALA A 77 -2.73 7.14 8.65
N ALA A 78 -3.01 7.79 7.51
CA ALA A 78 -4.06 8.79 7.40
C ALA A 78 -5.47 8.18 7.20
N ALA A 79 -5.59 6.89 6.89
CA ALA A 79 -6.86 6.20 6.70
C ALA A 79 -7.31 5.48 7.99
N PRO A 80 -8.36 5.94 8.70
CA PRO A 80 -8.75 5.39 10.00
C PRO A 80 -9.25 3.94 9.95
N ASN A 81 -9.71 3.47 8.78
CA ASN A 81 -10.11 2.09 8.54
C ASN A 81 -8.97 1.23 7.96
N CYS A 82 -7.74 1.75 7.89
CA CYS A 82 -6.56 0.98 7.49
C CYS A 82 -5.99 0.20 8.68
N THR A 83 -6.73 -0.82 9.12
CA THR A 83 -6.48 -1.52 10.40
C THR A 83 -5.92 -2.93 10.26
N PHE A 84 -5.92 -3.50 9.05
CA PHE A 84 -5.30 -4.80 8.79
C PHE A 84 -3.79 -4.66 8.65
N GLY A 85 -3.08 -5.79 8.83
CA GLY A 85 -1.64 -5.83 8.63
C GLY A 85 -1.28 -5.41 7.21
N SER A 86 -0.31 -4.51 7.10
CA SER A 86 0.20 -4.05 5.81
C SER A 86 1.06 -5.11 5.14
N ASP A 87 1.18 -5.04 3.82
CA ASP A 87 1.97 -5.94 2.99
C ASP A 87 3.15 -5.23 2.29
N LEU A 88 3.71 -4.15 2.87
CA LEU A 88 4.93 -3.42 2.44
C LEU A 88 6.20 -4.30 2.40
N CYS A 89 6.16 -5.31 1.54
CA CYS A 89 7.10 -6.43 1.49
C CYS A 89 8.36 -6.13 0.69
N GLY A 90 8.43 -4.99 -0.01
CA GLY A 90 9.64 -4.52 -0.70
C GLY A 90 10.86 -4.49 0.23
N ASN A 91 10.66 -4.10 1.50
CA ASN A 91 11.68 -4.11 2.56
C ASN A 91 12.30 -5.48 2.87
N PHE A 92 11.64 -6.58 2.47
CA PHE A 92 12.11 -7.94 2.69
C PHE A 92 12.49 -8.66 1.39
N ALA A 93 11.96 -8.20 0.26
CA ALA A 93 12.18 -8.81 -1.05
C ALA A 93 13.46 -8.27 -1.72
N HIS A 94 13.75 -6.99 -1.54
CA HIS A 94 14.94 -6.36 -2.10
C HIS A 94 16.12 -6.51 -1.14
N GLU A 95 17.32 -6.67 -1.69
CA GLU A 95 18.54 -6.64 -0.87
C GLU A 95 18.82 -5.25 -0.27
N HIS A 96 18.20 -4.19 -0.82
CA HIS A 96 18.35 -2.82 -0.35
C HIS A 96 17.13 -1.96 -0.69
N SER A 97 16.70 -1.09 0.22
CA SER A 97 15.53 -0.21 0.05
C SER A 97 15.81 1.10 -0.71
N LEU A 98 17.09 1.44 -0.87
CA LEU A 98 17.63 2.74 -1.32
C LEU A 98 17.47 3.90 -0.32
N LEU A 99 17.01 3.62 0.90
CA LEU A 99 16.99 4.59 1.98
C LEU A 99 18.18 4.38 2.90
N LYS A 100 18.64 5.44 3.59
CA LYS A 100 19.69 5.32 4.61
C LYS A 100 19.29 4.39 5.76
N GLU A 101 18.02 4.45 6.14
CA GLU A 101 17.45 3.64 7.22
C GLU A 101 16.30 2.79 6.68
N PRO A 102 16.19 1.51 7.05
CA PRO A 102 15.09 0.65 6.63
C PRO A 102 13.76 1.11 7.26
N LEU A 103 12.69 1.06 6.49
CA LEU A 103 11.36 1.52 6.93
C LEU A 103 10.70 0.55 7.92
N VAL A 104 10.90 -0.76 7.71
CA VAL A 104 10.28 -1.82 8.50
C VAL A 104 11.31 -2.43 9.44
N GLN A 105 11.01 -2.42 10.74
CA GLN A 105 11.84 -3.00 11.81
C GLN A 105 10.96 -3.86 12.72
N ASP A 106 11.39 -5.08 13.02
CA ASP A 106 10.66 -6.05 13.84
C ASP A 106 9.19 -6.30 13.42
N GLY A 107 8.92 -6.20 12.10
CA GLY A 107 7.58 -6.39 11.53
C GLY A 107 6.66 -5.15 11.62
N TYR A 108 7.19 -4.01 12.06
CA TYR A 108 6.47 -2.75 12.17
C TYR A 108 7.11 -1.65 11.32
N ALA A 109 6.28 -0.79 10.75
CA ALA A 109 6.72 0.48 10.15
C ALA A 109 6.16 1.62 11.01
N ILE A 110 7.05 2.41 11.62
CA ILE A 110 6.65 3.56 12.42
C ILE A 110 6.51 4.76 11.50
N VAL A 111 5.37 5.45 11.59
CA VAL A 111 5.11 6.66 10.78
C VAL A 111 6.19 7.71 11.07
N LEU A 112 6.88 8.12 10.02
CA LEU A 112 8.00 9.06 10.08
C LEU A 112 7.49 10.48 10.34
N THR A 113 8.18 11.24 11.17
CA THR A 113 7.75 12.58 11.62
C THR A 113 8.56 13.74 11.02
N GLY A 114 9.58 13.42 10.23
CA GLY A 114 10.39 14.42 9.52
C GLY A 114 9.62 15.12 8.39
N PRO A 115 10.18 16.21 7.83
CA PRO A 115 9.57 16.92 6.70
C PRO A 115 9.46 16.03 5.45
N GLY A 116 8.45 16.31 4.61
CA GLY A 116 8.20 15.53 3.39
C GLY A 116 7.77 14.09 3.70
N LEU A 117 8.41 13.12 3.06
CA LEU A 117 8.19 11.69 3.35
C LEU A 117 8.90 11.23 4.64
N GLY A 118 9.79 12.06 5.21
CA GLY A 118 10.54 11.72 6.43
C GLY A 118 11.66 10.70 6.23
N VAL A 119 12.09 10.45 4.98
CA VAL A 119 13.18 9.53 4.63
C VAL A 119 14.34 10.27 3.98
N GLU A 120 15.53 9.68 4.07
CA GLU A 120 16.72 10.12 3.33
C GLU A 120 17.18 9.01 2.38
N LEU A 121 17.56 9.40 1.16
CA LEU A 121 18.16 8.48 0.19
C LEU A 121 19.57 8.08 0.62
N ASP A 122 19.90 6.82 0.38
CA ASP A 122 21.28 6.35 0.35
C ASP A 122 21.84 6.58 -1.06
N GLU A 123 22.51 7.71 -1.24
CA GLU A 123 23.07 8.11 -2.53
C GLU A 123 24.14 7.14 -3.06
N ASP A 124 24.89 6.47 -2.15
CA ASP A 124 25.88 5.47 -2.55
C ASP A 124 25.18 4.21 -3.09
N ALA A 125 24.10 3.77 -2.43
CA ALA A 125 23.28 2.67 -2.92
C ALA A 125 22.60 3.03 -4.25
N VAL A 126 22.04 4.23 -4.38
CA VAL A 126 21.44 4.72 -5.62
C VAL A 126 22.46 4.68 -6.76
N ALA A 127 23.67 5.20 -6.54
CA ALA A 127 24.74 5.16 -7.53
C ALA A 127 25.17 3.73 -7.89
N ARG A 128 25.22 2.82 -6.90
CA ARG A 128 25.59 1.42 -7.08
C ARG A 128 24.55 0.63 -7.90
N TYR A 129 23.26 0.86 -7.66
CA TYR A 129 22.17 0.12 -8.30
C TYR A 129 21.66 0.75 -9.59
N ALA A 130 22.17 1.92 -9.98
CA ALA A 130 21.82 2.56 -11.24
C ALA A 130 22.29 1.71 -12.44
N ILE A 131 21.34 1.11 -13.17
CA ILE A 131 21.64 0.24 -14.33
C ILE A 131 21.52 0.94 -15.70
N SER A 132 20.81 2.08 -15.81
CA SER A 132 20.73 2.83 -17.07
C SER A 132 20.16 4.25 -16.93
N ALA A 133 20.94 5.28 -17.30
CA ALA A 133 20.39 6.59 -17.67
C ALA A 133 19.89 6.63 -19.15
N GLN A 134 19.98 5.50 -19.87
CA GLN A 134 19.62 5.38 -21.28
C GLN A 134 18.51 4.34 -21.48
N HIS A 135 17.45 4.78 -22.15
CA HIS A 135 16.24 4.05 -22.60
C HIS A 135 15.03 4.06 -21.66
N TRP A 136 14.41 5.23 -21.53
CA TRP A 136 12.97 5.26 -21.74
C TRP A 136 12.77 5.39 -23.26
N PRO A 137 12.06 4.50 -23.96
CA PRO A 137 11.64 4.79 -25.32
C PRO A 137 10.73 6.02 -25.28
N ASP A 138 11.00 6.99 -26.15
CA ASP A 138 10.12 8.14 -26.39
C ASP A 138 8.64 7.71 -26.59
#